data_AF-A0A9Q0XWJ6-F1
#
_entry.id   AF-A0A9Q0XWJ6-F1
#
_cell.length_a   1.000
_cell.length_b   1.000
_cell.length_c   1.000
_cell.angle_alpha   90.00
_cell.angle_beta   90.00
_cell.angle_gamma   90.00
#
_symmetry.space_group_name_H-M   'P 1'
#
loop_
_entity.id
_entity.type
_entity.pdbx_description
1 polymer ?
#
loop_
_entity_poly.entity_id
_entity_poly.type
_entity_poly.pdbx_seq_one_letter_code
_entity_poly.pdbx_strand_id
1 'polypeptide(L)'
;MAWLTHLLACLFGTGSWMAINGLWVELPLLVNKLPEGWYLPSYLIIIIQLANIGPLFITLMHKLKPGVLSEVTIIFVVVSTGAVACFLLAFLWHYTTPLAGRMHSTPFFVLTFFLSLVDCTSSVTFLPFMARFHPCYVTTFFIGEGLSSLVPALFALAQGAGIASCVQVTTLTNATSGNSTFANTSSEDVRYHMETRYSPPNFSSLVFFLILSAMLSSCLVAFFFLNRLPRVWELSKQNLCSSDITLHSIQKIPNMDGQGTATISGGFTSSPKDGKEVSPSKGGDEDTDPEKVPCSWATFAFIYTLVAWVNSLTNGVLPSVQSYSCLPYSNLAYHLAATLSSMANPLACTIATFLPCRSLPVLGILSAIGTAFGAYNMSMAVLSPCPVLQQSNWGDALIVSSCLESLRWLRKAQNLPLMGTEA
;
A
#
# COMPACT_ATOMS: atom_id res chain seq x y z
N MET A 1 -22.15 -19.44 10.39
CA MET A 1 -21.05 -19.59 9.41
C MET A 1 -20.74 -18.29 8.67
N ALA A 2 -21.58 -17.79 7.76
CA ALA A 2 -21.26 -16.61 6.92
C ALA A 2 -20.64 -15.41 7.66
N TRP A 3 -21.25 -14.94 8.76
CA TRP A 3 -20.71 -13.85 9.59
C TRP A 3 -19.29 -14.10 10.14
N LEU A 4 -18.95 -15.34 10.47
CA LEU A 4 -17.60 -15.71 10.89
C LEU A 4 -16.62 -15.63 9.71
N THR A 5 -17.01 -16.09 8.52
CA THR A 5 -16.19 -15.96 7.31
C THR A 5 -15.97 -14.50 6.93
N HIS A 6 -16.98 -13.62 7.09
CA HIS A 6 -16.81 -12.17 6.94
C HIS A 6 -15.82 -11.58 7.96
N LEU A 7 -15.96 -11.92 9.25
CA LEU A 7 -15.03 -11.46 10.29
C LEU A 7 -13.59 -11.91 10.00
N LEU A 8 -13.40 -13.18 9.63
CA LEU A 8 -12.09 -13.74 9.28
C LEU A 8 -11.49 -13.09 8.03
N ALA A 9 -12.29 -12.85 6.98
CA ALA A 9 -11.85 -12.14 5.78
C ALA A 9 -11.43 -10.69 6.06
N CYS A 10 -12.15 -10.00 6.96
CA CYS A 10 -11.81 -8.65 7.42
C CYS A 10 -10.48 -8.65 8.20
N LEU A 11 -10.32 -9.53 9.18
CA LEU A 11 -9.08 -9.65 9.96
C LEU A 11 -7.86 -10.05 9.11
N PHE A 12 -8.07 -10.91 8.11
CA PHE A 12 -7.03 -11.24 7.14
C PHE A 12 -6.64 -10.02 6.30
N GLY A 13 -7.62 -9.22 5.84
CA GLY A 13 -7.40 -7.95 5.16
C GLY A 13 -6.64 -6.92 6.00
N THR A 14 -6.92 -6.81 7.31
CA THR A 14 -6.21 -5.84 8.18
C THR A 14 -4.70 -6.05 8.24
N GLY A 15 -4.22 -7.27 7.99
CA GLY A 15 -2.79 -7.59 8.04
C GLY A 15 -2.00 -7.27 6.77
N SER A 16 -2.59 -6.63 5.74
CA SER A 16 -1.88 -6.41 4.46
C SER A 16 -0.90 -5.24 4.44
N TRP A 17 -1.24 -4.11 5.09
CA TRP A 17 -0.42 -2.87 5.05
C TRP A 17 -0.23 -2.21 6.43
N MET A 18 -0.72 -2.86 7.48
CA MET A 18 -0.82 -2.30 8.82
C MET A 18 0.54 -2.06 9.49
N ALA A 19 1.57 -2.85 9.18
CA ALA A 19 2.87 -2.67 9.81
C ALA A 19 3.53 -1.37 9.33
N ILE A 20 3.52 -1.13 8.02
CA ILE A 20 4.04 0.11 7.44
C ILE A 20 3.12 1.30 7.73
N ASN A 21 1.78 1.15 7.65
CA ASN A 21 0.85 2.22 8.06
C ASN A 21 1.05 2.63 9.53
N GLY A 22 1.27 1.67 10.44
CA GLY A 22 1.56 1.93 11.84
C GLY A 22 2.88 2.68 12.03
N LEU A 23 3.94 2.30 11.32
CA LEU A 23 5.21 3.01 11.32
C LEU A 23 5.09 4.46 10.82
N TRP A 24 4.23 4.74 9.84
CA TRP A 24 4.00 6.10 9.34
C TRP A 24 3.29 7.02 10.34
N VAL A 25 2.39 6.51 11.18
CA VAL A 25 1.70 7.34 12.20
C VAL A 25 2.52 7.52 13.48
N GLU A 26 3.38 6.56 13.83
CA GLU A 26 4.31 6.66 14.98
C GLU A 26 5.60 7.45 14.64
N LEU A 27 5.87 7.65 13.34
CA LEU A 27 7.03 8.37 12.81
C LEU A 27 7.41 9.67 13.54
N PRO A 28 6.47 10.56 13.93
CA PRO A 28 6.83 11.82 14.58
C PRO A 28 7.35 11.66 16.02
N LEU A 29 7.06 10.53 16.69
CA LEU A 29 7.69 10.17 17.96
C LEU A 29 9.07 9.50 17.74
N LEU A 30 9.28 8.86 16.59
CA LEU A 30 10.54 8.21 16.23
C LEU A 30 11.61 9.22 15.77
N VAL A 31 11.27 10.21 14.94
CA VAL A 31 12.22 11.26 14.49
C VAL A 31 12.82 12.08 15.63
N ASN A 32 12.16 12.14 16.78
CA ASN A 32 12.64 12.84 17.98
C ASN A 32 13.50 11.95 18.91
N LYS A 33 13.74 10.67 18.55
CA LYS A 33 14.49 9.69 19.36
C LYS A 33 15.57 8.94 18.59
N LEU A 34 15.39 8.75 17.28
CA LEU A 34 16.33 8.04 16.41
C LEU A 34 17.35 9.00 15.78
N PRO A 35 18.64 8.62 15.67
CA PRO A 35 19.73 9.50 15.21
C PRO A 35 19.56 10.03 13.77
N GLU A 36 18.71 9.41 12.95
CA GLU A 36 18.42 9.88 11.60
C GLU A 36 17.51 11.13 11.55
N GLY A 37 16.80 11.46 12.63
CA GLY A 37 15.95 12.65 12.71
C GLY A 37 14.94 12.73 11.56
N TRP A 38 14.77 13.93 10.99
CA TRP A 38 13.86 14.18 9.87
C TRP A 38 14.27 13.55 8.52
N TYR A 39 15.41 12.84 8.44
CA TYR A 39 15.74 11.99 7.29
C TYR A 39 15.15 10.58 7.39
N LEU A 40 14.68 10.16 8.57
CA LEU A 40 14.03 8.86 8.81
C LEU A 40 12.90 8.53 7.80
N PRO A 41 11.99 9.46 7.40
CA PRO A 41 10.97 9.19 6.37
C PRO A 41 11.58 8.75 5.04
N SER A 42 12.70 9.37 4.63
CA SER A 42 13.39 9.07 3.37
C SER A 42 14.06 7.69 3.39
N TYR A 43 14.68 7.31 4.52
CA TYR A 43 15.23 5.95 4.70
C TYR A 43 14.13 4.89 4.65
N LEU A 44 12.98 5.12 5.30
CA LEU A 44 11.84 4.22 5.28
C LEU A 44 11.34 3.94 3.86
N ILE A 45 11.22 4.97 3.02
CA ILE A 45 10.76 4.82 1.63
C ILE A 45 11.76 4.01 0.81
N ILE A 46 13.07 4.24 0.95
CA ILE A 46 14.09 3.43 0.26
C ILE A 46 13.96 1.95 0.66
N ILE A 47 13.74 1.67 1.95
CA ILE A 47 13.57 0.32 2.48
C ILE A 47 12.28 -0.34 1.96
N ILE A 48 11.16 0.39 1.92
CA ILE A 48 9.89 -0.07 1.34
C ILE A 48 10.07 -0.38 -0.15
N GLN A 49 10.75 0.50 -0.89
CA GLN A 49 10.93 0.31 -2.34
C GLN A 49 11.83 -0.89 -2.67
N LEU A 50 12.88 -1.15 -1.88
CA LEU A 50 13.69 -2.36 -1.98
C LEU A 50 12.90 -3.64 -1.68
N ALA A 51 11.90 -3.57 -0.81
CA ALA A 51 11.10 -4.72 -0.40
C ALA A 51 10.15 -5.27 -1.49
N ASN A 52 9.93 -4.52 -2.58
CA ASN A 52 9.27 -5.00 -3.80
C ASN A 52 9.97 -6.21 -4.45
N ILE A 53 11.18 -6.57 -4.01
CA ILE A 53 11.83 -7.84 -4.33
C ILE A 53 10.97 -9.06 -3.93
N GLY A 54 10.12 -8.95 -2.90
CA GLY A 54 9.19 -10.01 -2.47
C GLY A 54 8.16 -10.37 -3.54
N PRO A 55 7.30 -9.42 -3.96
CA PRO A 55 6.41 -9.58 -5.12
C PRO A 55 7.14 -10.08 -6.37
N LEU A 56 8.27 -9.47 -6.74
CA LEU A 56 9.05 -9.84 -7.92
C LEU A 56 9.53 -11.30 -7.87
N PHE A 57 10.05 -11.75 -6.72
CA PHE A 57 10.46 -13.13 -6.50
C PHE A 57 9.28 -14.10 -6.67
N ILE A 58 8.11 -13.79 -6.11
CA ILE A 58 6.93 -14.64 -6.24
C ILE A 58 6.43 -14.70 -7.68
N THR A 59 6.33 -13.57 -8.39
CA THR A 59 5.96 -13.56 -9.80
C THR A 59 6.94 -14.34 -10.66
N LEU A 60 8.25 -14.18 -10.42
CA LEU A 60 9.29 -14.90 -11.14
C LEU A 60 9.24 -16.41 -10.86
N MET A 61 9.03 -16.83 -9.61
CA MET A 61 8.87 -18.24 -9.26
C MET A 61 7.63 -18.88 -9.90
N HIS A 62 6.50 -18.18 -9.98
CA HIS A 62 5.32 -18.67 -10.70
C HIS A 62 5.54 -18.78 -12.22
N LYS A 63 6.42 -17.95 -12.80
CA LYS A 63 6.80 -18.03 -14.23
C LYS A 63 7.85 -19.09 -14.53
N LEU A 64 8.85 -19.28 -13.67
CA LEU A 64 9.95 -20.23 -13.88
C LEU A 64 9.65 -21.65 -13.40
N LYS A 65 8.83 -21.80 -12.35
CA LYS A 65 8.52 -23.08 -11.69
C LYS A 65 7.04 -23.15 -11.27
N PRO A 66 6.09 -23.14 -12.23
CA PRO A 66 4.66 -23.24 -11.94
C PRO A 66 4.38 -24.50 -11.10
N GLY A 67 3.52 -24.35 -10.07
CA GLY A 67 3.13 -25.44 -9.17
C GLY A 67 4.09 -25.75 -8.00
N VAL A 68 5.34 -25.27 -8.01
CA VAL A 68 6.29 -25.55 -6.92
C VAL A 68 5.98 -24.76 -5.64
N LEU A 69 5.46 -23.53 -5.77
CA LEU A 69 5.08 -22.71 -4.63
C LEU A 69 3.57 -22.86 -4.36
N SER A 70 3.23 -23.57 -3.29
CA SER A 70 1.86 -23.59 -2.78
C SER A 70 1.52 -22.27 -2.10
N GLU A 71 0.59 -21.51 -2.69
CA GLU A 71 0.05 -20.22 -2.23
C GLU A 71 -0.25 -20.14 -0.72
N VAL A 72 -0.79 -21.22 -0.14
CA VAL A 72 -1.08 -21.29 1.31
C VAL A 72 0.19 -21.25 2.16
N THR A 73 1.26 -21.92 1.72
CA THR A 73 2.56 -21.92 2.40
C THR A 73 3.26 -20.58 2.24
N ILE A 74 3.14 -19.91 1.08
CA ILE A 74 3.60 -18.53 0.90
C ILE A 74 2.98 -17.64 1.98
N ILE A 75 1.66 -17.63 2.11
CA ILE A 75 0.95 -16.74 3.04
C ILE A 75 1.33 -17.06 4.50
N PHE A 76 1.43 -18.34 4.88
CA PHE A 76 1.91 -18.71 6.21
C PHE A 76 3.33 -18.20 6.48
N VAL A 77 4.28 -18.36 5.55
CA VAL A 77 5.66 -17.87 5.71
C VAL A 77 5.70 -16.34 5.80
N VAL A 78 4.98 -15.65 4.91
CA VAL A 78 4.90 -14.18 4.86
C VAL A 78 4.34 -13.63 6.17
N VAL A 79 3.14 -14.05 6.58
CA VAL A 79 2.48 -13.49 7.79
C VAL A 79 3.22 -13.89 9.07
N SER A 80 3.80 -15.09 9.15
CA SER A 80 4.61 -15.49 10.31
C SER A 80 5.90 -14.66 10.42
N THR A 81 6.56 -14.38 9.28
CA THR A 81 7.73 -13.48 9.24
C THR A 81 7.36 -12.08 9.73
N GLY A 82 6.20 -11.57 9.30
CA GLY A 82 5.71 -10.26 9.71
C GLY A 82 5.39 -10.20 11.21
N ALA A 83 4.67 -11.18 11.73
CA ALA A 83 4.34 -11.26 13.15
C ALA A 83 5.60 -11.28 14.03
N VAL A 84 6.61 -12.08 13.66
CA VAL A 84 7.91 -12.12 14.36
C VAL A 84 8.68 -10.81 14.22
N ALA A 85 8.76 -10.22 13.03
CA ALA A 85 9.46 -8.95 12.82
C ALA A 85 8.79 -7.79 13.59
N CYS A 86 7.47 -7.75 13.65
CA CYS A 86 6.70 -6.73 14.38
C CYS A 86 6.85 -6.89 15.90
N PHE A 87 6.83 -8.13 16.40
CA PHE A 87 7.10 -8.43 17.81
C PHE A 87 8.51 -7.99 18.21
N LEU A 88 9.53 -8.37 17.42
CA LEU A 88 10.91 -7.97 17.65
C LEU A 88 11.10 -6.45 17.58
N LEU A 89 10.42 -5.76 16.66
CA LEU A 89 10.47 -4.30 16.52
C LEU A 89 10.04 -3.59 17.80
N ALA A 90 9.02 -4.09 18.50
CA ALA A 90 8.53 -3.50 19.75
C ALA A 90 9.61 -3.38 20.85
N PHE A 91 10.60 -4.28 20.85
CA PHE A 91 11.73 -4.26 21.78
C PHE A 91 13.00 -3.64 21.17
N LEU A 92 13.23 -3.81 19.86
CA LEU A 92 14.50 -3.45 19.21
C LEU A 92 14.52 -2.07 18.53
N TRP A 93 13.38 -1.38 18.38
CA TRP A 93 13.30 -0.10 17.66
C TRP A 93 14.24 1.00 18.16
N HIS A 94 14.60 0.99 19.45
CA HIS A 94 15.43 2.02 20.09
C HIS A 94 16.93 1.68 20.14
N TYR A 95 17.32 0.47 19.71
CA TYR A 95 18.73 0.08 19.67
C TYR A 95 19.41 0.68 18.45
N THR A 96 20.57 1.32 18.68
CA THR A 96 21.38 1.93 17.63
C THR A 96 22.78 1.31 17.60
N THR A 97 23.38 1.23 16.42
CA THR A 97 24.69 0.62 16.18
C THR A 97 25.58 1.54 15.35
N PRO A 98 26.91 1.58 15.60
CA PRO A 98 27.81 2.43 14.84
C PRO A 98 28.06 1.85 13.43
N LEU A 99 27.64 2.56 12.39
CA LEU A 99 27.96 2.30 10.99
C LEU A 99 28.71 3.50 10.40
N ALA A 100 29.83 3.26 9.71
CA ALA A 100 30.63 4.29 9.04
C ALA A 100 31.00 5.51 9.93
N GLY A 101 31.17 5.30 11.24
CA GLY A 101 31.48 6.37 12.22
C GLY A 101 30.28 7.19 12.71
N ARG A 102 29.04 6.79 12.38
CA ARG A 102 27.79 7.41 12.89
C ARG A 102 26.90 6.37 13.56
N MET A 103 26.14 6.77 14.57
CA MET A 103 25.14 5.90 15.18
C MET A 103 23.92 5.81 14.27
N HIS A 104 23.46 4.58 14.00
CA HIS A 104 22.35 4.31 13.09
C HIS A 104 21.34 3.32 13.68
N SER A 105 20.07 3.49 13.31
CA SER A 105 18.94 2.67 13.74
C SER A 105 18.86 1.33 12.99
N THR A 106 19.99 0.63 12.85
CA THR A 106 20.10 -0.56 11.99
C THR A 106 19.13 -1.70 12.36
N PRO A 107 18.87 -2.04 13.64
CA PRO A 107 17.84 -3.03 14.01
C PRO A 107 16.44 -2.63 13.54
N PHE A 108 16.06 -1.36 13.75
CA PHE A 108 14.79 -0.79 13.29
C PHE A 108 14.66 -0.88 11.76
N PHE A 109 15.71 -0.53 11.00
CA PHE A 109 15.69 -0.62 9.54
C PHE A 109 15.62 -2.04 9.00
N VAL A 110 16.35 -3.00 9.59
CA VAL A 110 16.32 -4.41 9.18
C VAL A 110 14.95 -5.02 9.46
N LEU A 111 14.36 -4.75 10.62
CA LEU A 111 13.02 -5.24 10.94
C LEU A 111 11.95 -4.57 10.06
N THR A 112 12.10 -3.28 9.78
CA THR A 112 11.20 -2.57 8.85
C THR A 112 11.32 -3.10 7.42
N PHE A 113 12.51 -3.53 6.95
CA PHE A 113 12.64 -4.21 5.66
C PHE A 113 11.81 -5.51 5.60
N PHE A 114 11.85 -6.33 6.65
CA PHE A 114 11.02 -7.55 6.71
C PHE A 114 9.52 -7.23 6.76
N LEU A 115 9.11 -6.17 7.47
CA LEU A 115 7.72 -5.71 7.50
C LEU A 115 7.27 -5.17 6.13
N SER A 116 8.08 -4.34 5.49
CA SER A 116 7.83 -3.88 4.10
C SER A 116 7.72 -5.05 3.13
N LEU A 117 8.58 -6.07 3.27
CA LEU A 117 8.57 -7.25 2.39
C LEU A 117 7.27 -8.02 2.57
N VAL A 118 6.81 -8.16 3.81
CA VAL A 118 5.51 -8.79 4.12
C VAL A 118 4.35 -7.97 3.57
N ASP A 119 4.30 -6.67 3.84
CA ASP A 119 3.21 -5.80 3.43
C ASP A 119 3.11 -5.76 1.89
N CYS A 120 4.20 -5.50 1.18
CA CYS A 120 4.24 -5.53 -0.29
C CYS A 120 3.88 -6.92 -0.87
N THR A 121 4.35 -8.02 -0.26
CA THR A 121 4.07 -9.38 -0.74
C THR A 121 2.62 -9.81 -0.46
N SER A 122 2.00 -9.28 0.60
CA SER A 122 0.62 -9.59 0.96
C SER A 122 -0.36 -9.17 -0.14
N SER A 123 -0.23 -7.95 -0.68
CA SER A 123 -1.15 -7.40 -1.69
C SER A 123 -1.21 -8.25 -2.97
N VAL A 124 -0.14 -8.97 -3.32
CA VAL A 124 -0.09 -9.85 -4.50
C VAL A 124 -0.38 -11.33 -4.19
N THR A 125 -0.52 -11.72 -2.91
CA THR A 125 -0.73 -13.13 -2.49
C THR A 125 -2.06 -13.38 -1.79
N PHE A 126 -2.58 -12.40 -1.04
CA PHE A 126 -3.82 -12.52 -0.29
C PHE A 126 -5.06 -12.50 -1.20
N LEU A 127 -5.07 -11.68 -2.24
CA LEU A 127 -6.20 -11.55 -3.16
C LEU A 127 -6.45 -12.84 -3.99
N PRO A 128 -5.43 -13.53 -4.56
CA PRO A 128 -5.60 -14.86 -5.15
C PRO A 128 -6.20 -15.90 -4.19
N PHE A 129 -5.84 -15.85 -2.90
CA PHE A 129 -6.43 -16.73 -1.89
C PHE A 129 -7.90 -16.39 -1.62
N MET A 130 -8.23 -15.11 -1.48
CA MET A 130 -9.61 -14.66 -1.26
C MET A 130 -10.52 -14.92 -2.47
N ALA A 131 -9.99 -14.90 -3.69
CA ALA A 131 -10.72 -15.24 -4.92
C ALA A 131 -11.23 -16.71 -4.96
N ARG A 132 -10.79 -17.57 -4.03
CA ARG A 132 -11.29 -18.94 -3.85
C ARG A 132 -12.62 -19.00 -3.08
N PHE A 133 -13.05 -17.88 -2.51
CA PHE A 133 -14.30 -17.75 -1.74
C PHE A 133 -15.33 -16.92 -2.53
N HIS A 134 -16.58 -16.92 -2.08
CA HIS A 134 -17.65 -16.13 -2.71
C HIS A 134 -17.29 -14.63 -2.75
N PRO A 135 -17.56 -13.88 -3.85
CA PRO A 135 -17.09 -12.50 -4.02
C PRO A 135 -17.41 -11.52 -2.88
N CYS A 136 -18.52 -11.69 -2.17
CA CYS A 136 -18.88 -10.88 -0.99
C CYS A 136 -17.81 -10.91 0.13
N TYR A 137 -17.05 -12.01 0.24
CA TYR A 137 -15.92 -12.10 1.18
C TYR A 137 -14.68 -11.35 0.67
N VAL A 138 -14.49 -11.24 -0.66
CA VAL A 138 -13.45 -10.38 -1.27
C VAL A 138 -13.76 -8.91 -1.03
N THR A 139 -15.03 -8.50 -1.13
CA THR A 139 -15.47 -7.16 -0.71
C THR A 139 -15.15 -6.88 0.77
N THR A 140 -15.33 -7.89 1.62
CA THR A 140 -15.06 -7.78 3.06
C THR A 140 -13.56 -7.74 3.37
N PHE A 141 -12.74 -8.42 2.57
CA PHE A 141 -11.28 -8.32 2.62
C PHE A 141 -10.81 -6.89 2.31
N PHE A 142 -11.34 -6.23 1.28
CA PHE A 142 -11.00 -4.83 0.96
C PHE A 142 -11.43 -3.83 2.06
N ILE A 143 -12.51 -4.12 2.80
CA ILE A 143 -12.87 -3.35 4.01
C ILE A 143 -11.78 -3.54 5.09
N GLY A 144 -11.32 -4.77 5.32
CA GLY A 144 -10.21 -5.09 6.22
C GLY A 144 -8.91 -4.39 5.84
N GLU A 145 -8.54 -4.41 4.55
CA GLU A 145 -7.37 -3.69 4.01
C GLU A 145 -7.49 -2.17 4.23
N GLY A 146 -8.70 -1.60 4.11
CA GLY A 146 -8.96 -0.23 4.54
C GLY A 146 -8.72 -0.01 6.04
N LEU A 147 -9.20 -0.91 6.89
CA LEU A 147 -9.00 -0.83 8.35
C LEU A 147 -7.52 -0.95 8.78
N SER A 148 -6.66 -1.50 7.92
CA SER A 148 -5.21 -1.63 8.17
C SER A 148 -4.50 -0.30 8.45
N SER A 149 -5.01 0.82 7.93
CA SER A 149 -4.48 2.18 8.22
C SER A 149 -5.30 2.93 9.26
N LEU A 150 -6.61 2.71 9.32
CA LEU A 150 -7.50 3.40 10.26
C LEU A 150 -7.19 3.03 11.71
N VAL A 151 -7.02 1.74 12.00
CA VAL A 151 -6.86 1.28 13.39
C VAL A 151 -5.53 1.75 14.01
N PRO A 152 -4.36 1.65 13.34
CA PRO A 152 -3.14 2.28 13.84
C PRO A 152 -3.25 3.79 14.02
N ALA A 153 -3.92 4.51 13.10
CA ALA A 153 -4.13 5.94 13.22
C ALA A 153 -4.98 6.32 14.45
N LEU A 154 -6.01 5.54 14.78
CA LEU A 154 -6.80 5.74 16.01
C LEU A 154 -5.96 5.50 17.27
N PHE A 155 -5.08 4.49 17.26
CA PHE A 155 -4.16 4.26 18.39
C PHE A 155 -3.13 5.39 18.54
N ALA A 156 -2.51 5.86 17.46
CA ALA A 156 -1.55 6.97 17.50
C ALA A 156 -2.20 8.30 17.94
N LEU A 157 -3.47 8.53 17.56
CA LEU A 157 -4.25 9.66 18.04
C LEU A 157 -4.55 9.54 19.56
N ALA A 158 -4.96 8.36 20.03
CA ALA A 158 -5.16 8.10 21.46
C ALA A 158 -3.86 8.16 22.28
N GLN A 159 -2.73 7.84 21.66
CA GLN A 159 -1.37 7.98 22.21
C GLN A 159 -0.96 9.46 22.37
N GLY A 160 -1.64 10.40 21.69
CA GLY A 160 -1.22 11.80 21.62
C GLY A 160 0.11 11.98 20.87
N ALA A 161 0.38 11.11 19.89
CA ALA A 161 1.66 11.08 19.19
C ALA A 161 1.99 12.45 18.58
N GLY A 162 3.10 13.05 19.05
CA GLY A 162 3.69 14.32 18.58
C GLY A 162 2.89 15.60 18.81
N ILE A 163 1.97 15.64 19.79
CA ILE A 163 1.42 16.91 20.29
C ILE A 163 2.59 17.80 20.77
N ALA A 164 2.74 18.99 20.20
CA ALA A 164 3.85 19.90 20.46
C ALA A 164 3.37 21.28 20.93
N SER A 165 4.07 21.85 21.91
CA SER A 165 3.82 23.18 22.47
C SER A 165 5.09 24.02 22.34
N CYS A 166 4.99 25.17 21.69
CA CYS A 166 6.09 26.14 21.66
C CYS A 166 6.10 26.96 22.95
N VAL A 167 7.21 26.93 23.69
CA VAL A 167 7.42 27.72 24.90
C VAL A 167 8.52 28.76 24.66
N GLN A 168 8.31 29.95 25.22
CA GLN A 168 9.30 31.02 25.20
C GLN A 168 10.39 30.70 26.24
N VAL A 169 11.61 30.47 25.77
CA VAL A 169 12.77 30.12 26.60
C VAL A 169 13.74 31.28 26.67
N THR A 170 14.11 31.64 27.89
CA THR A 170 14.97 32.77 28.20
C THR A 170 16.43 32.33 28.21
N THR A 171 17.23 32.81 27.26
CA THR A 171 18.68 32.56 27.22
C THR A 171 19.43 33.81 27.68
N LEU A 172 20.05 33.72 28.85
CA LEU A 172 20.84 34.81 29.43
C LEU A 172 22.27 34.74 28.87
N THR A 173 22.61 35.63 27.95
CA THR A 173 23.94 35.64 27.33
C THR A 173 24.94 36.42 28.19
N ASN A 174 25.73 35.71 28.99
CA ASN A 174 26.87 36.27 29.72
C ASN A 174 27.97 36.72 28.74
N ALA A 175 27.82 37.93 28.22
CA ALA A 175 28.79 38.58 27.35
C ALA A 175 30.10 38.86 28.10
N THR A 176 31.02 37.88 28.09
CA THR A 176 32.40 38.04 28.54
C THR A 176 33.19 38.81 27.48
N SER A 177 32.90 40.11 27.36
CA SER A 177 33.58 41.04 26.48
C SER A 177 35.04 41.20 26.89
N GLY A 178 35.91 40.44 26.22
CA GLY A 178 37.36 40.51 26.41
C GLY A 178 37.92 41.88 26.04
N ASN A 179 38.10 42.72 27.06
CA ASN A 179 38.93 43.92 27.06
C ASN A 179 38.50 45.07 26.11
N SER A 180 37.46 45.81 26.49
CA SER A 180 37.21 47.17 26.01
C SER A 180 36.83 48.11 27.16
N THR A 181 37.59 49.20 27.34
CA THR A 181 37.30 50.26 28.31
C THR A 181 36.09 51.11 27.91
N PHE A 182 35.40 51.70 28.90
CA PHE A 182 34.23 52.59 28.79
C PHE A 182 32.90 51.95 28.35
N ALA A 183 32.11 51.44 29.31
CA ALA A 183 30.81 52.03 29.69
C ALA A 183 30.15 51.25 30.85
N ASN A 184 29.55 51.95 31.81
CA ASN A 184 28.78 51.32 32.91
C ASN A 184 27.31 51.10 32.51
N THR A 185 27.01 49.98 31.85
CA THR A 185 25.66 49.41 31.78
C THR A 185 25.72 47.89 31.71
N SER A 186 25.43 47.21 32.81
CA SER A 186 25.23 45.75 32.85
C SER A 186 23.83 45.40 32.34
N SER A 187 23.57 45.64 31.06
CA SER A 187 22.39 45.13 30.38
C SER A 187 22.61 43.65 30.06
N GLU A 188 22.00 42.77 30.85
CA GLU A 188 21.86 41.36 30.47
C GLU A 188 21.08 41.28 29.15
N ASP A 189 21.69 40.79 28.07
CA ASP A 189 20.97 40.55 26.80
C ASP A 189 20.11 39.28 26.97
N VAL A 190 18.90 39.51 27.48
CA VAL A 190 17.87 38.51 27.74
C VAL A 190 17.25 38.10 26.40
N ARG A 191 17.89 37.14 25.72
CA ARG A 191 17.41 36.65 24.43
C ARG A 191 16.33 35.61 24.62
N TYR A 192 15.09 36.02 24.35
CA TYR A 192 13.97 35.10 24.18
C TYR A 192 14.12 34.34 22.86
N HIS A 193 14.03 33.02 22.91
CA HIS A 193 13.82 32.19 21.73
C HIS A 193 12.63 31.25 21.95
N MET A 194 12.01 30.76 20.88
CA MET A 194 10.91 29.80 20.97
C MET A 194 11.49 28.39 20.88
N GLU A 195 11.28 27.57 21.91
CA GLU A 195 11.63 26.14 21.93
C GLU A 195 10.36 25.30 21.71
N THR A 196 10.39 24.37 20.76
CA THR A 196 9.31 23.40 20.57
C THR A 196 9.48 22.23 21.54
N ARG A 197 8.59 22.13 22.54
CA ARG A 197 8.53 20.96 23.44
C ARG A 197 7.41 20.02 23.03
N TYR A 198 7.77 18.77 22.76
CA TYR A 198 6.80 17.70 22.57
C TYR A 198 6.23 17.27 23.92
N SER A 199 4.90 17.13 23.98
CA SER A 199 4.21 16.55 25.12
C SER A 199 4.55 15.07 25.23
N PRO A 200 4.65 14.50 26.45
CA PRO A 200 4.83 13.06 26.62
C PRO A 200 3.59 12.33 26.07
N PRO A 201 3.77 11.24 25.29
CA PRO A 201 2.63 10.45 24.81
C PRO A 201 1.96 9.70 25.96
N ASN A 202 0.64 9.48 25.84
CA ASN A 202 -0.18 8.78 26.84
C ASN A 202 0.27 7.33 27.08
N PHE A 203 0.94 6.71 26.11
CA PHE A 203 1.63 5.44 26.26
C PHE A 203 2.89 5.36 25.39
N SER A 204 3.77 4.41 25.70
CA SER A 204 5.05 4.24 25.01
C SER A 204 4.91 3.58 23.64
N SER A 205 5.78 3.97 22.69
CA SER A 205 5.96 3.36 21.37
C SER A 205 6.10 1.83 21.41
N LEU A 206 6.65 1.27 22.50
CA LEU A 206 6.69 -0.18 22.72
C LEU A 206 5.27 -0.80 22.80
N VAL A 207 4.33 -0.14 23.48
CA VAL A 207 2.93 -0.59 23.57
C VAL A 207 2.24 -0.47 22.21
N PHE A 208 2.51 0.60 21.46
CA PHE A 208 2.01 0.77 20.10
C PHE A 208 2.45 -0.39 19.18
N PHE A 209 3.75 -0.72 19.16
CA PHE A 209 4.26 -1.84 18.36
C PHE A 209 3.76 -3.21 18.83
N LEU A 210 3.53 -3.41 20.14
CA LEU A 210 2.88 -4.63 20.64
C LEU A 210 1.42 -4.74 20.18
N ILE A 211 0.68 -3.64 20.06
CA ILE A 211 -0.68 -3.63 19.50
C ILE A 211 -0.64 -4.04 18.02
N LEU A 212 0.27 -3.49 17.21
CA LEU A 212 0.47 -3.92 15.82
C LEU A 212 0.82 -5.42 15.73
N SER A 213 1.73 -5.90 16.60
CA SER A 213 2.12 -7.30 16.65
C SER A 213 0.95 -8.23 17.01
N ALA A 214 0.07 -7.80 17.92
CA ALA A 214 -1.13 -8.54 18.30
C ALA A 214 -2.15 -8.58 17.15
N MET A 215 -2.34 -7.47 16.42
CA MET A 215 -3.19 -7.42 15.23
C MET A 215 -2.63 -8.28 14.09
N LEU A 216 -1.31 -8.30 13.87
CA LEU A 216 -0.71 -9.11 12.80
C LEU A 216 -0.76 -10.61 13.14
N SER A 217 -0.68 -10.94 14.44
CA SER A 217 -0.97 -12.28 14.95
C SER A 217 -2.45 -12.66 14.76
N SER A 218 -3.39 -11.71 14.87
CA SER A 218 -4.81 -11.98 14.61
C SER A 218 -5.09 -12.24 13.11
N CYS A 219 -4.36 -11.59 12.20
CA CYS A 219 -4.36 -11.93 10.77
C CYS A 219 -3.84 -13.36 10.53
N LEU A 220 -2.75 -13.78 11.17
CA LEU A 220 -2.22 -15.15 11.06
C LEU A 220 -3.24 -16.21 11.53
N VAL A 221 -3.91 -15.94 12.65
CA VAL A 221 -4.98 -16.80 13.18
C VAL A 221 -6.20 -16.80 12.26
N ALA A 222 -6.58 -15.65 11.70
CA ALA A 222 -7.68 -15.55 10.76
C ALA A 222 -7.41 -16.36 9.48
N PHE A 223 -6.20 -16.26 8.92
CA PHE A 223 -5.76 -17.06 7.77
C PHE A 223 -5.77 -18.56 8.07
N PHE A 224 -5.29 -18.97 9.24
CA PHE A 224 -5.33 -20.38 9.66
C PHE A 224 -6.78 -20.92 9.65
N PHE A 225 -7.74 -20.18 10.18
CA PHE A 225 -9.15 -20.59 10.15
C PHE A 225 -9.77 -20.52 8.75
N LEU A 226 -9.45 -19.52 7.92
CA LEU A 226 -9.91 -19.45 6.52
C LEU A 226 -9.45 -20.69 5.72
N ASN A 227 -8.18 -21.10 5.86
CA ASN A 227 -7.66 -22.28 5.19
C ASN A 227 -8.22 -23.62 5.74
N ARG A 228 -8.89 -23.60 6.90
CA ARG A 228 -9.61 -24.75 7.48
C ARG A 228 -11.08 -24.82 7.07
N LEU A 229 -11.66 -23.74 6.54
CA LEU A 229 -13.03 -23.77 6.02
C LEU A 229 -13.12 -24.65 4.75
N PRO A 230 -14.23 -25.40 4.57
CA PRO A 230 -14.39 -26.23 3.39
C PRO A 230 -14.49 -25.37 2.12
N ARG A 231 -13.75 -25.76 1.07
CA ARG A 231 -13.66 -25.04 -0.22
C ARG A 231 -14.90 -25.29 -1.09
N VAL A 232 -16.06 -24.85 -0.62
CA VAL A 232 -17.36 -25.09 -1.27
C VAL A 232 -17.62 -24.05 -2.38
N TRP A 233 -17.11 -24.30 -3.59
CA TRP A 233 -17.64 -23.62 -4.79
C TRP A 233 -17.32 -24.31 -6.14
N GLU A 234 -18.22 -25.19 -6.58
CA GLU A 234 -18.34 -25.57 -8.00
C GLU A 234 -19.08 -24.47 -8.81
N LEU A 235 -20.07 -23.80 -8.21
CA LEU A 235 -20.99 -22.88 -8.91
C LEU A 235 -20.36 -21.57 -9.43
N SER A 236 -19.13 -21.21 -9.05
CA SER A 236 -18.42 -20.07 -9.67
C SER A 236 -18.06 -20.36 -11.12
N LYS A 237 -17.62 -21.58 -11.45
CA LYS A 237 -17.23 -21.90 -12.83
C LYS A 237 -18.39 -21.74 -13.80
N GLN A 238 -19.61 -22.12 -13.43
CA GLN A 238 -20.76 -21.96 -14.34
C GLN A 238 -21.09 -20.48 -14.61
N ASN A 239 -20.99 -19.60 -13.61
CA ASN A 239 -21.27 -18.17 -13.79
C ASN A 239 -20.07 -17.36 -14.34
N LEU A 240 -18.84 -17.88 -14.29
CA LEU A 240 -17.69 -17.26 -14.96
C LEU A 240 -17.36 -17.83 -16.34
N CYS A 241 -17.72 -19.08 -16.66
CA CYS A 241 -17.55 -19.61 -18.02
C CYS A 241 -18.64 -19.13 -18.99
N SER A 242 -19.81 -18.68 -18.50
CA SER A 242 -20.69 -17.79 -19.30
C SER A 242 -20.07 -16.41 -19.57
N SER A 243 -18.89 -16.11 -19.01
CA SER A 243 -18.07 -14.92 -19.26
C SER A 243 -16.63 -15.32 -19.63
N ASP A 244 -16.47 -16.39 -20.41
CA ASP A 244 -15.17 -16.90 -20.86
C ASP A 244 -14.43 -15.87 -21.73
N ILE A 245 -13.54 -15.08 -21.12
CA ILE A 245 -12.20 -14.65 -21.61
C ILE A 245 -11.40 -14.04 -20.42
N THR A 246 -11.23 -14.78 -19.32
CA THR A 246 -10.33 -14.33 -18.21
C THR A 246 -9.53 -15.42 -17.50
N LEU A 247 -9.24 -16.55 -18.16
CA LEU A 247 -8.27 -17.55 -17.64
C LEU A 247 -7.10 -17.89 -18.59
N HIS A 248 -7.09 -17.37 -19.82
CA HIS A 248 -6.18 -17.87 -20.86
C HIS A 248 -4.68 -17.56 -20.61
N SER A 249 -4.36 -16.65 -19.69
CA SER A 249 -3.00 -16.23 -19.31
C SER A 249 -2.31 -17.18 -18.30
N ILE A 250 -3.08 -17.97 -17.55
CA ILE A 250 -2.55 -18.95 -16.59
C ILE A 250 -2.49 -20.36 -17.19
N GLN A 251 -3.41 -20.71 -18.10
CA GLN A 251 -3.49 -22.05 -18.67
C GLN A 251 -2.63 -22.29 -19.93
N LYS A 252 -2.02 -21.24 -20.53
CA LYS A 252 -1.05 -21.41 -21.64
C LYS A 252 0.38 -21.63 -21.13
N ILE A 253 0.63 -22.82 -20.60
CA ILE A 253 1.94 -23.48 -20.72
C ILE A 253 1.90 -24.28 -22.03
N PRO A 254 2.71 -23.94 -23.05
CA PRO A 254 2.77 -24.75 -24.26
C PRO A 254 3.62 -26.00 -24.01
N ASN A 255 3.00 -27.18 -23.97
CA ASN A 255 3.72 -28.42 -24.21
C ASN A 255 4.22 -28.43 -25.67
N MET A 256 5.52 -28.25 -25.85
CA MET A 256 6.21 -28.52 -27.10
C MET A 256 6.50 -30.02 -27.18
N ASP A 257 5.49 -30.82 -27.53
CA ASP A 257 5.66 -32.26 -27.68
C ASP A 257 6.48 -32.57 -28.96
N GLY A 258 7.73 -32.96 -28.77
CA GLY A 258 8.65 -33.34 -29.83
C GLY A 258 8.34 -34.72 -30.39
N GLN A 259 7.76 -34.75 -31.59
CA GLN A 259 7.94 -35.78 -32.64
C GLN A 259 8.17 -37.24 -32.16
N GLY A 260 7.10 -38.01 -32.00
CA GLY A 260 7.15 -39.46 -31.77
C GLY A 260 6.16 -40.24 -32.64
N THR A 261 6.66 -41.13 -33.51
CA THR A 261 5.85 -41.95 -34.43
C THR A 261 5.25 -43.19 -33.78
N ALA A 262 3.95 -43.42 -33.95
CA ALA A 262 3.32 -44.73 -33.83
C ALA A 262 2.09 -44.85 -34.75
N THR A 263 1.85 -46.04 -35.30
CA THR A 263 0.74 -46.36 -36.21
C THR A 263 -0.14 -47.46 -35.61
N ILE A 264 -1.46 -47.42 -35.84
CA ILE A 264 -2.50 -48.51 -35.81
C ILE A 264 -3.87 -47.79 -35.80
N SER A 265 -4.91 -48.01 -36.62
CA SER A 265 -5.40 -49.09 -37.52
C SER A 265 -6.56 -49.95 -36.95
N GLY A 266 -7.61 -50.17 -37.76
CA GLY A 266 -8.94 -50.69 -37.36
C GLY A 266 -9.91 -49.55 -36.98
N GLY A 267 -11.21 -49.53 -37.30
CA GLY A 267 -12.18 -50.59 -37.68
C GLY A 267 -13.39 -50.45 -36.72
N PHE A 268 -14.67 -50.59 -37.07
CA PHE A 268 -15.35 -51.20 -38.24
C PHE A 268 -16.85 -50.75 -38.25
N THR A 269 -17.49 -50.55 -39.42
CA THR A 269 -18.97 -50.71 -39.74
C THR A 269 -20.09 -50.12 -38.84
N SER A 270 -21.32 -49.81 -39.29
CA SER A 270 -22.01 -49.85 -40.60
C SER A 270 -23.28 -48.97 -40.62
N SER A 271 -23.80 -48.70 -41.83
CA SER A 271 -25.05 -47.94 -42.16
C SER A 271 -26.25 -48.94 -42.36
N PRO A 272 -27.40 -48.69 -43.09
CA PRO A 272 -27.89 -47.50 -43.83
C PRO A 272 -29.43 -47.22 -43.80
N LYS A 273 -29.86 -46.29 -44.68
CA LYS A 273 -31.19 -46.11 -45.36
C LYS A 273 -32.20 -45.15 -44.73
N ASP A 274 -32.99 -44.38 -45.51
CA ASP A 274 -32.97 -43.92 -46.94
C ASP A 274 -33.93 -42.69 -46.99
N GLY A 275 -33.86 -41.67 -47.86
CA GLY A 275 -33.01 -41.34 -49.03
C GLY A 275 -32.87 -39.81 -49.20
N LYS A 276 -32.32 -39.18 -50.26
CA LYS A 276 -32.66 -39.09 -51.72
C LYS A 276 -33.85 -38.15 -52.06
N GLU A 277 -33.74 -37.13 -52.94
CA GLU A 277 -32.62 -36.53 -53.73
C GLU A 277 -32.81 -34.99 -53.83
N VAL A 278 -31.99 -34.12 -54.47
CA VAL A 278 -30.81 -34.25 -55.36
C VAL A 278 -29.79 -33.09 -55.16
N SER A 279 -29.12 -32.58 -56.19
CA SER A 279 -28.10 -31.48 -56.20
C SER A 279 -28.08 -30.83 -57.62
N PRO A 280 -27.18 -29.90 -58.05
CA PRO A 280 -26.01 -29.24 -57.42
C PRO A 280 -26.06 -27.67 -57.55
N SER A 281 -25.04 -26.82 -57.29
CA SER A 281 -23.57 -26.98 -57.23
C SER A 281 -22.83 -25.81 -56.54
N LYS A 282 -21.65 -26.10 -55.95
CA LYS A 282 -20.44 -25.27 -55.75
C LYS A 282 -20.55 -23.84 -55.14
N GLY A 283 -19.86 -23.64 -54.00
CA GLY A 283 -18.85 -22.57 -53.90
C GLY A 283 -18.76 -21.81 -52.56
N GLY A 284 -17.68 -22.03 -51.81
CA GLY A 284 -17.19 -21.12 -50.76
C GLY A 284 -17.64 -21.46 -49.33
N ASP A 285 -16.72 -21.97 -48.51
CA ASP A 285 -16.86 -21.99 -47.06
C ASP A 285 -16.35 -20.64 -46.49
N GLU A 286 -17.24 -19.79 -45.98
CA GLU A 286 -16.85 -18.66 -45.12
C GLU A 286 -16.84 -19.13 -43.66
N ASP A 287 -15.72 -19.75 -43.27
CA ASP A 287 -15.47 -20.18 -41.90
C ASP A 287 -15.25 -18.95 -41.00
N THR A 288 -16.26 -18.58 -40.21
CA THR A 288 -16.28 -17.33 -39.44
C THR A 288 -15.41 -17.45 -38.18
N ASP A 289 -14.09 -17.27 -38.34
CA ASP A 289 -13.11 -17.22 -37.24
C ASP A 289 -13.55 -16.17 -36.20
N PRO A 290 -13.69 -16.53 -34.91
CA PRO A 290 -14.24 -15.62 -33.90
C PRO A 290 -13.44 -14.33 -33.78
N GLU A 291 -14.13 -13.20 -33.94
CA GLU A 291 -13.57 -11.85 -34.00
C GLU A 291 -12.87 -11.50 -32.68
N LYS A 292 -11.53 -11.63 -32.68
CA LYS A 292 -10.67 -11.26 -31.56
C LYS A 292 -10.50 -9.73 -31.57
N VAL A 293 -11.50 -9.00 -31.06
CA VAL A 293 -11.41 -7.55 -30.82
C VAL A 293 -10.16 -7.28 -29.96
N PRO A 294 -9.09 -6.67 -30.51
CA PRO A 294 -7.87 -6.50 -29.75
C PRO A 294 -8.02 -5.26 -28.88
N CYS A 295 -8.01 -5.43 -27.54
CA CYS A 295 -7.80 -4.29 -26.65
C CYS A 295 -6.50 -3.57 -27.06
N SER A 296 -6.64 -2.35 -27.57
CA SER A 296 -5.53 -1.62 -28.19
C SER A 296 -4.32 -1.56 -27.26
N TRP A 297 -3.14 -1.84 -27.80
CA TRP A 297 -1.88 -1.77 -27.07
C TRP A 297 -1.66 -0.39 -26.44
N ALA A 298 -2.17 0.68 -27.06
CA ALA A 298 -2.16 2.03 -26.51
C ALA A 298 -2.99 2.14 -25.21
N THR A 299 -4.13 1.45 -25.11
CA THR A 299 -4.97 1.40 -23.90
C THR A 299 -4.24 0.70 -22.77
N PHE A 300 -3.59 -0.45 -23.04
CA PHE A 300 -2.75 -1.12 -22.04
C PHE A 300 -1.57 -0.24 -21.60
N ALA A 301 -0.83 0.35 -22.55
CA ALA A 301 0.29 1.24 -22.26
C ALA A 301 -0.15 2.46 -21.41
N PHE A 302 -1.30 3.05 -21.70
CA PHE A 302 -1.90 4.12 -20.91
C PHE A 302 -2.23 3.67 -19.49
N ILE A 303 -2.92 2.53 -19.31
CA ILE A 303 -3.27 2.00 -17.99
C ILE A 303 -2.02 1.70 -17.15
N TYR A 304 -1.03 1.00 -17.71
CA TYR A 304 0.21 0.71 -16.98
C TYR A 304 1.02 1.98 -16.65
N THR A 305 1.06 2.97 -17.55
CA THR A 305 1.71 4.26 -17.29
C THR A 305 1.00 5.03 -16.18
N LEU A 306 -0.33 5.07 -16.19
CA LEU A 306 -1.13 5.73 -15.16
C LEU A 306 -0.98 5.02 -13.81
N VAL A 307 -1.02 3.69 -13.77
CA VAL A 307 -0.79 2.91 -12.53
C VAL A 307 0.61 3.13 -11.98
N ALA A 308 1.64 3.19 -12.83
CA ALA A 308 3.01 3.48 -12.42
C ALA A 308 3.16 4.92 -11.88
N TRP A 309 2.55 5.91 -12.55
CA TRP A 309 2.51 7.31 -12.13
C TRP A 309 1.83 7.47 -10.77
N VAL A 310 0.60 6.93 -10.63
CA VAL A 310 -0.17 6.95 -9.39
C VAL A 310 0.61 6.31 -8.23
N ASN A 311 1.19 5.13 -8.42
CA ASN A 311 1.97 4.46 -7.37
C ASN A 311 3.26 5.21 -7.01
N SER A 312 3.94 5.82 -7.99
CA SER A 312 5.14 6.62 -7.73
C SER A 312 4.83 7.85 -6.86
N LEU A 313 3.66 8.48 -7.07
CA LEU A 313 3.17 9.57 -6.23
C LEU A 313 2.72 9.10 -4.85
N THR A 314 1.84 8.09 -4.76
CA THR A 314 1.21 7.67 -3.49
C THR A 314 2.16 6.99 -2.52
N ASN A 315 3.10 6.19 -3.01
CA ASN A 315 3.95 5.33 -2.18
C ASN A 315 5.43 5.77 -2.14
N GLY A 316 5.82 6.71 -3.00
CA GLY A 316 7.19 7.26 -3.06
C GLY A 316 7.25 8.76 -2.81
N VAL A 317 6.84 9.55 -3.80
CA VAL A 317 7.09 11.00 -3.83
C VAL A 317 6.37 11.72 -2.70
N LEU A 318 5.05 11.58 -2.57
CA LEU A 318 4.27 12.38 -1.60
C LEU A 318 4.64 12.10 -0.14
N PRO A 319 4.79 10.83 0.32
CA PRO A 319 5.27 10.55 1.68
C PRO A 319 6.69 11.09 1.94
N SER A 320 7.57 11.12 0.93
CA SER A 320 8.96 11.59 1.09
C SER A 320 9.07 13.09 1.34
N VAL A 321 8.17 13.89 0.77
CA VAL A 321 8.18 15.35 0.89
C VAL A 321 7.23 15.89 1.97
N GLN A 322 6.38 15.04 2.54
CA GLN A 322 5.33 15.45 3.49
C GLN A 322 5.86 16.17 4.74
N SER A 323 7.05 15.78 5.24
CA SER A 323 7.73 16.52 6.30
C SER A 323 8.09 17.94 5.85
N TYR A 324 8.80 18.06 4.72
CA TYR A 324 9.24 19.34 4.16
C TYR A 324 8.08 20.26 3.76
N SER A 325 6.94 19.72 3.30
CA SER A 325 5.77 20.51 2.90
C SER A 325 4.91 20.98 4.08
N CYS A 326 4.72 20.14 5.11
CA CYS A 326 3.74 20.42 6.17
C CYS A 326 4.37 20.99 7.46
N LEU A 327 5.58 20.56 7.83
CA LEU A 327 6.24 20.98 9.07
C LEU A 327 6.53 22.49 9.16
N PRO A 328 6.83 23.23 8.07
CA PRO A 328 7.04 24.68 8.15
C PRO A 328 5.78 25.47 8.55
N TYR A 329 4.58 24.95 8.30
CA TYR A 329 3.33 25.56 8.73
C TYR A 329 3.14 25.34 10.23
N SER A 330 2.95 24.09 10.63
CA SER A 330 2.96 23.69 12.03
C SER A 330 3.19 22.18 12.20
N ASN A 331 3.68 21.79 13.38
CA ASN A 331 3.69 20.37 13.78
C ASN A 331 2.26 19.79 13.71
N LEU A 332 1.25 20.55 14.14
CA LEU A 332 -0.16 20.12 14.08
C LEU A 332 -0.62 19.83 12.65
N ALA A 333 -0.26 20.67 11.67
CA ALA A 333 -0.57 20.44 10.26
C ALA A 333 0.10 19.17 9.72
N TYR A 334 1.38 18.93 10.05
CA TYR A 334 2.07 17.69 9.68
C TYR A 334 1.40 16.44 10.28
N HIS A 335 1.03 16.50 11.55
CA HIS A 335 0.32 15.42 12.26
C HIS A 335 -1.07 15.13 11.68
N LEU A 336 -1.85 16.18 11.47
CA LEU A 336 -3.20 16.08 10.93
C LEU A 336 -3.18 15.57 9.48
N ALA A 337 -2.21 16.05 8.68
CA ALA A 337 -1.95 15.54 7.33
C ALA A 337 -1.57 14.05 7.34
N ALA A 338 -0.65 13.59 8.20
CA ALA A 338 -0.26 12.17 8.27
C ALA A 338 -1.43 11.25 8.67
N THR A 339 -2.21 11.69 9.65
CA THR A 339 -3.37 10.93 10.15
C THR A 339 -4.47 10.83 9.09
N LEU A 340 -4.85 11.95 8.45
CA LEU A 340 -5.86 11.98 7.38
C LEU A 340 -5.38 11.26 6.12
N SER A 341 -4.09 11.37 5.76
CA SER A 341 -3.47 10.62 4.67
C SER A 341 -3.55 9.11 4.88
N SER A 342 -3.43 8.65 6.12
CA SER A 342 -3.65 7.25 6.47
C SER A 342 -5.11 6.85 6.25
N MET A 343 -6.07 7.69 6.66
CA MET A 343 -7.51 7.48 6.45
C MET A 343 -7.96 7.54 4.97
N ALA A 344 -7.16 8.11 4.06
CA ALA A 344 -7.50 8.21 2.64
C ALA A 344 -7.67 6.84 1.95
N ASN A 345 -6.95 5.79 2.41
CA ASN A 345 -7.07 4.42 1.87
C ASN A 345 -8.45 3.79 2.17
N PRO A 346 -8.88 3.62 3.44
CA PRO A 346 -10.21 3.09 3.77
C PRO A 346 -11.34 3.89 3.12
N LEU A 347 -11.22 5.23 3.05
CA LEU A 347 -12.20 6.06 2.38
C LEU A 347 -12.28 5.76 0.87
N ALA A 348 -11.13 5.59 0.19
CA ALA A 348 -11.08 5.21 -1.22
C ALA A 348 -11.62 3.78 -1.47
N CYS A 349 -11.24 2.79 -0.65
CA CYS A 349 -11.75 1.41 -0.75
C CYS A 349 -13.27 1.34 -0.52
N THR A 350 -13.79 2.08 0.46
CA THR A 350 -15.22 2.16 0.75
C THR A 350 -15.98 2.82 -0.40
N ILE A 351 -15.48 3.94 -0.93
CA ILE A 351 -16.09 4.61 -2.09
C ILE A 351 -16.06 3.71 -3.34
N ALA A 352 -14.95 3.00 -3.61
CA ALA A 352 -14.86 2.08 -4.74
C ALA A 352 -15.82 0.88 -4.61
N THR A 353 -16.07 0.43 -3.37
CA THR A 353 -17.03 -0.66 -3.08
C THR A 353 -18.48 -0.26 -3.39
N PHE A 354 -18.88 0.98 -3.08
CA PHE A 354 -20.26 1.45 -3.32
C PHE A 354 -20.46 2.13 -4.68
N LEU A 355 -19.39 2.64 -5.31
CA LEU A 355 -19.42 3.36 -6.59
C LEU A 355 -18.33 2.81 -7.55
N PRO A 356 -18.53 1.60 -8.13
CA PRO A 356 -17.61 0.99 -9.09
C PRO A 356 -17.67 1.67 -10.47
N CYS A 357 -17.02 2.83 -10.59
CA CYS A 357 -16.93 3.59 -11.85
C CYS A 357 -15.84 3.01 -12.78
N ARG A 358 -16.19 2.24 -13.81
CA ARG A 358 -15.21 1.57 -14.72
C ARG A 358 -14.68 2.42 -15.89
N SER A 359 -14.99 3.72 -15.93
CA SER A 359 -14.69 4.58 -17.08
C SER A 359 -13.22 5.02 -17.14
N LEU A 360 -12.54 4.74 -18.27
CA LEU A 360 -11.14 5.12 -18.49
C LEU A 360 -10.90 6.65 -18.50
N PRO A 361 -11.75 7.49 -19.12
CA PRO A 361 -11.70 8.94 -18.93
C PRO A 361 -11.81 9.39 -17.46
N VAL A 362 -12.69 8.75 -16.67
CA VAL A 362 -12.81 9.06 -15.24
C VAL A 362 -11.53 8.70 -14.49
N LEU A 363 -10.91 7.56 -14.78
CA LEU A 363 -9.60 7.19 -14.21
C LEU A 363 -8.52 8.26 -14.51
N GLY A 364 -8.46 8.75 -15.76
CA GLY A 364 -7.57 9.84 -16.17
C GLY A 364 -7.82 11.14 -15.40
N ILE A 365 -9.07 11.57 -15.29
CA ILE A 365 -9.47 12.79 -14.57
C ILE A 365 -9.13 12.69 -13.07
N LEU A 366 -9.43 11.56 -12.42
CA LEU A 366 -9.10 11.32 -11.01
C LEU A 366 -7.58 11.40 -10.77
N SER A 367 -6.78 10.79 -11.65
CA SER A 367 -5.32 10.85 -11.61
C SER A 367 -4.79 12.27 -11.82
N ALA A 368 -5.37 13.05 -12.74
CA ALA A 368 -4.98 14.44 -13.01
C ALA A 368 -5.27 15.36 -11.82
N ILE A 369 -6.46 15.25 -11.20
CA ILE A 369 -6.83 16.00 -10.00
C ILE A 369 -5.88 15.68 -8.84
N GLY A 370 -5.64 14.39 -8.58
CA GLY A 370 -4.71 13.96 -7.54
C GLY A 370 -3.26 14.43 -7.78
N THR A 371 -2.83 14.46 -9.05
CA THR A 371 -1.52 14.98 -9.46
C THR A 371 -1.40 16.50 -9.24
N ALA A 372 -2.47 17.27 -9.48
CA ALA A 372 -2.46 18.72 -9.28
C ALA A 372 -2.28 19.10 -7.80
N PHE A 373 -2.99 18.45 -6.88
CA PHE A 373 -2.76 18.60 -5.44
C PHE A 373 -1.36 18.12 -5.03
N GLY A 374 -0.88 17.01 -5.61
CA GLY A 374 0.49 16.52 -5.39
C GLY A 374 1.57 17.53 -5.82
N ALA A 375 1.37 18.23 -6.93
CA ALA A 375 2.27 19.27 -7.42
C ALA A 375 2.27 20.52 -6.52
N TYR A 376 1.13 20.88 -5.93
CA TYR A 376 1.07 21.93 -4.89
C TYR A 376 1.86 21.51 -3.63
N ASN A 377 1.67 20.28 -3.14
CA ASN A 377 2.40 19.75 -1.98
C ASN A 377 3.91 19.76 -2.22
N MET A 378 4.36 19.32 -3.41
CA MET A 378 5.75 19.40 -3.85
C MET A 378 6.26 20.85 -3.92
N SER A 379 5.46 21.78 -4.44
CA SER A 379 5.84 23.20 -4.52
C SER A 379 6.07 23.80 -3.13
N MET A 380 5.26 23.45 -2.13
CA MET A 380 5.47 23.90 -0.75
C MET A 380 6.69 23.24 -0.09
N ALA A 381 7.00 21.98 -0.43
CA ALA A 381 8.25 21.33 0.00
C ALA A 381 9.51 21.99 -0.59
N VAL A 382 9.46 22.41 -1.86
CA VAL A 382 10.58 23.11 -2.52
C VAL A 382 10.81 24.52 -1.96
N LEU A 383 9.76 25.17 -1.45
CA LEU A 383 9.84 26.47 -0.76
C LEU A 383 10.15 26.36 0.74
N SER A 384 10.32 25.15 1.28
CA SER A 384 10.73 24.91 2.66
C SER A 384 12.13 25.51 2.91
N PRO A 385 12.37 26.26 3.99
CA PRO A 385 11.56 26.37 5.22
C PRO A 385 10.54 27.53 5.26
N CYS A 386 10.33 28.27 4.16
CA CYS A 386 9.46 29.45 4.12
C CYS A 386 8.40 29.37 2.99
N PRO A 387 7.44 28.42 3.05
CA PRO A 387 6.41 28.28 2.03
C PRO A 387 5.36 29.40 2.08
N VAL A 388 4.55 29.49 1.02
CA VAL A 388 3.50 30.51 0.89
C VAL A 388 2.43 30.31 1.95
N LEU A 389 1.94 31.39 2.56
CA LEU A 389 0.90 31.40 3.62
C LEU A 389 1.33 30.78 4.98
N GLN A 390 2.63 30.60 5.25
CA GLN A 390 3.17 30.03 6.50
C GLN A 390 2.63 30.65 7.80
N GLN A 391 2.22 31.92 7.80
CA GLN A 391 1.73 32.65 8.98
C GLN A 391 0.20 32.83 9.00
N SER A 392 -0.56 31.99 8.28
CA SER A 392 -2.01 32.10 8.16
C SER A 392 -2.69 30.76 8.43
N ASN A 393 -3.76 30.75 9.21
CA ASN A 393 -4.59 29.55 9.47
C ASN A 393 -5.14 28.92 8.18
N TRP A 394 -5.23 29.70 7.09
CA TRP A 394 -5.58 29.19 5.76
C TRP A 394 -4.47 28.32 5.14
N GLY A 395 -3.19 28.56 5.48
CA GLY A 395 -2.06 27.75 5.06
C GLY A 395 -2.15 26.32 5.61
N ASP A 396 -2.26 26.17 6.92
CA ASP A 396 -2.48 24.88 7.61
C ASP A 396 -3.69 24.13 7.03
N ALA A 397 -4.81 24.82 6.83
CA ALA A 397 -6.01 24.22 6.26
C ALA A 397 -5.82 23.75 4.80
N LEU A 398 -5.13 24.55 3.96
CA LEU A 398 -4.87 24.22 2.56
C LEU A 398 -3.87 23.08 2.41
N ILE A 399 -2.77 23.05 3.18
CA ILE A 399 -1.78 21.99 3.06
C ILE A 399 -2.33 20.64 3.57
N VAL A 400 -3.10 20.63 4.66
CA VAL A 400 -3.74 19.41 5.17
C VAL A 400 -4.80 18.89 4.20
N SER A 401 -5.67 19.75 3.66
CA SER A 401 -6.71 19.35 2.71
C SER A 401 -6.14 18.90 1.36
N SER A 402 -5.11 19.58 0.83
CA SER A 402 -4.39 19.15 -0.37
C SER A 402 -3.68 17.80 -0.19
N CYS A 403 -3.08 17.56 0.99
CA CYS A 403 -2.47 16.28 1.31
C CYS A 403 -3.51 15.13 1.29
N LEU A 404 -4.62 15.29 2.02
CA LEU A 404 -5.74 14.35 2.05
C LEU A 404 -6.33 14.11 0.65
N GLU A 405 -6.70 15.17 -0.08
CA GLU A 405 -7.37 15.03 -1.38
C GLU A 405 -6.42 14.44 -2.43
N SER A 406 -5.13 14.81 -2.46
CA SER A 406 -4.16 14.19 -3.38
C SER A 406 -4.15 12.66 -3.26
N LEU A 407 -4.02 12.14 -2.04
CA LEU A 407 -4.00 10.71 -1.78
C LEU A 407 -5.36 10.07 -1.96
N ARG A 408 -6.46 10.74 -1.61
CA ARG A 408 -7.84 10.26 -1.82
C ARG A 408 -8.14 10.03 -3.30
N TRP A 409 -7.82 10.99 -4.16
CA TRP A 409 -8.07 10.89 -5.60
C TRP A 409 -7.14 9.88 -6.28
N LEU A 410 -5.85 9.88 -5.92
CA LEU A 410 -4.88 8.90 -6.44
C LEU A 410 -5.20 7.47 -5.99
N ARG A 411 -5.57 7.23 -4.72
CA ARG A 411 -5.95 5.89 -4.23
C ARG A 411 -7.30 5.43 -4.77
N LYS A 412 -8.26 6.34 -5.00
CA LYS A 412 -9.47 6.01 -5.76
C LYS A 412 -9.12 5.56 -7.18
N ALA A 413 -8.25 6.29 -7.88
CA ALA A 413 -7.76 5.90 -9.20
C ALA A 413 -7.04 4.53 -9.18
N GLN A 414 -6.23 4.25 -8.15
CA GLN A 414 -5.54 2.96 -7.98
C GLN A 414 -6.49 1.77 -7.79
N ASN A 415 -7.64 1.98 -7.12
CA ASN A 415 -8.60 0.91 -6.81
C ASN A 415 -9.66 0.67 -7.90
N LEU A 416 -9.86 1.63 -8.81
CA LEU A 416 -10.77 1.51 -9.96
C LEU A 416 -10.48 0.32 -10.90
N PRO A 417 -9.23 0.10 -11.39
CA PRO A 417 -8.94 -0.91 -12.41
C PRO A 417 -8.96 -2.38 -11.90
N LEU A 418 -9.19 -2.62 -10.61
CA LEU A 418 -9.24 -3.98 -10.03
C LEU A 418 -10.60 -4.68 -10.21
N MET A 419 -11.60 -4.01 -10.79
CA MET A 419 -12.86 -4.65 -11.24
C MET A 419 -13.01 -4.48 -12.75
N GLY A 420 -12.97 -5.60 -13.47
CA GLY A 420 -12.70 -5.66 -14.91
C GLY A 420 -13.50 -4.70 -15.81
N THR A 421 -12.83 -4.19 -16.84
CA THR A 421 -13.41 -3.38 -17.90
C THR A 421 -14.30 -4.22 -18.81
N GLU A 422 -15.58 -4.29 -18.48
CA GLU A 422 -16.64 -4.39 -19.50
C GLU A 422 -16.76 -3.03 -20.20
N ALA A 423 -17.10 -3.04 -21.49
CA ALA A 423 -17.14 -1.86 -22.37
C ALA A 423 -18.47 -1.09 -22.30
#